data_AF-A0A814N9A8-F1
#
_entry.id   AF-A0A814N9A8-F1
#
_cell.length_a   1.000
_cell.length_b   1.000
_cell.length_c   1.000
_cell.angle_alpha   90.00
_cell.angle_beta   90.00
_cell.angle_gamma   90.00
#
_symmetry.space_group_name_H-M   'P 1'
#
loop_
_entity.id
_entity.type
_entity.pdbx_description
1 polymer ?
#
loop_
_entity_poly.entity_id
_entity_poly.type
_entity_poly.pdbx_seq_one_letter_code
_entity_poly.pdbx_strand_id
1 'polypeptide(L)'
;MKTFQKYQHRCHRGFDLRVWLNNEKNLTTNTCLCPPSSYDDQCQYQNQRVSLTIQFQTLSDSWSTLFAIIVSLINNSEERIIHSYEHSLIYRGSLLYPIKFPFLPVHRLAYIVTIPRNNENIQICSISQCIHGKSIIYSNNPQNDIFCQCNPGWSGRYCTIPHDCTCSSDSICIGVSAHNRSICVCPIHKFGYQCLLVDTICQLNNNSTCLNGGQCIPIDEYMSWNQKFTCICPKGYTGDLCEKVDNKIILSFKKDIISSPSIFIHFIEVISDSRPFHLVFIEVYNKIYYLAIIQKNYSQSTTIAPTIKPSDRCQHVNELFHESFIQMHCLRHIKYYHLPCQRNSSNLACFYDNVSICLCYNYGKQRLANCFDFNHDMKSDCLGQSVCENDG
;
A
#
# COMPACT_ATOMS: atom_id res chain seq x y z
N MET A 1 -54.31 2.70 2.29
CA MET A 1 -53.37 1.59 2.03
C MET A 1 -53.21 1.44 0.52
N LYS A 2 -52.09 1.91 -0.05
CA LYS A 2 -51.75 1.67 -1.45
C LYS A 2 -51.08 0.28 -1.52
N THR A 3 -51.71 -0.64 -2.25
CA THR A 3 -51.17 -1.96 -2.56
C THR A 3 -49.97 -1.78 -3.50
N PHE A 4 -48.76 -2.05 -2.99
CA PHE A 4 -47.59 -2.26 -3.83
C PHE A 4 -47.79 -3.57 -4.60
N GLN A 5 -48.19 -3.50 -5.87
CA GLN A 5 -48.04 -4.62 -6.79
C GLN A 5 -46.55 -4.85 -7.02
N LYS A 6 -46.05 -5.93 -6.43
CA LYS A 6 -44.68 -6.42 -6.60
C LYS A 6 -44.55 -6.88 -8.06
N TYR A 7 -44.02 -6.02 -8.93
CA TYR A 7 -43.63 -6.43 -10.28
C TYR A 7 -42.55 -7.52 -10.14
N GLN A 8 -42.92 -8.76 -10.42
CA GLN A 8 -42.00 -9.88 -10.46
C GLN A 8 -41.26 -9.80 -11.79
N HIS A 9 -40.07 -9.22 -11.78
CA HIS A 9 -39.23 -9.10 -12.98
C HIS A 9 -38.89 -10.50 -13.50
N ARG A 10 -39.45 -10.87 -14.66
CA ARG A 10 -39.21 -12.15 -15.35
C ARG A 10 -37.72 -12.33 -15.69
N CYS A 11 -37.08 -11.24 -16.09
CA CYS A 11 -35.64 -11.20 -16.33
C CYS A 11 -34.96 -10.66 -15.07
N HIS A 12 -34.11 -11.46 -14.42
CA HIS A 12 -33.55 -11.12 -13.11
C HIS A 12 -32.64 -9.89 -13.19
N ARG A 13 -31.57 -9.99 -13.96
CA ARG A 13 -30.54 -8.95 -14.12
C ARG A 13 -30.49 -8.38 -15.54
N GLY A 14 -31.50 -8.69 -16.35
CA GLY A 14 -31.61 -8.29 -17.74
C GLY A 14 -32.92 -7.55 -18.02
N PHE A 15 -33.11 -7.15 -19.28
CA PHE A 15 -34.31 -6.46 -19.72
C PHE A 15 -35.32 -7.45 -20.32
N ASP A 16 -36.59 -7.32 -19.97
CA ASP A 16 -37.69 -8.08 -20.59
C ASP A 16 -38.00 -7.48 -21.96
N LEU A 17 -37.83 -8.29 -23.00
CA LEU A 17 -38.06 -7.91 -24.38
C LEU A 17 -39.25 -8.70 -24.94
N ARG A 18 -40.12 -7.99 -25.65
CA ARG A 18 -41.16 -8.60 -26.49
C ARG A 18 -40.70 -8.59 -27.94
N VAL A 19 -40.40 -9.76 -28.46
CA VAL A 19 -39.99 -9.97 -29.86
C VAL A 19 -41.19 -10.37 -30.69
N TRP A 20 -41.38 -9.69 -31.81
CA TRP A 20 -42.44 -9.99 -32.77
C TRP A 20 -41.95 -11.03 -33.76
N LEU A 21 -42.57 -12.22 -33.73
CA LEU A 21 -42.25 -13.34 -34.61
C LEU A 21 -42.99 -13.24 -35.94
N ASN A 22 -44.20 -12.65 -35.93
CA ASN A 22 -44.96 -12.36 -37.13
C ASN A 22 -45.91 -11.17 -36.88
N ASN A 23 -45.70 -10.07 -37.62
CA ASN A 23 -46.48 -8.84 -37.47
C ASN A 23 -47.94 -8.96 -37.97
N GLU A 24 -48.19 -9.75 -39.00
CA GLU A 24 -49.55 -9.88 -39.58
C GLU A 24 -50.47 -10.74 -38.70
N LYS A 25 -49.88 -11.66 -37.91
CA LYS A 25 -50.61 -12.55 -36.99
C LYS A 25 -50.55 -12.11 -35.53
N ASN A 26 -49.99 -10.92 -35.25
CA ASN A 26 -49.73 -10.44 -33.88
C ASN A 26 -48.99 -11.47 -32.98
N LEU A 27 -48.12 -12.28 -33.57
CA LEU A 27 -47.48 -13.37 -32.86
C LEU A 27 -46.21 -12.85 -32.19
N THR A 28 -46.24 -12.78 -30.85
CA THR A 28 -45.13 -12.26 -30.04
C THR A 28 -44.60 -13.32 -29.10
N THR A 29 -43.30 -13.25 -28.80
CA THR A 29 -42.65 -14.03 -27.76
C THR A 29 -41.92 -13.09 -26.81
N ASN A 30 -41.83 -13.48 -25.55
CA ASN A 30 -41.09 -12.75 -24.54
C ASN A 30 -39.74 -13.43 -24.30
N THR A 31 -38.67 -12.65 -24.29
CA THR A 31 -37.30 -13.10 -24.06
C THR A 31 -36.55 -12.10 -23.19
N CYS A 32 -35.40 -12.48 -22.67
CA CYS A 32 -34.58 -11.62 -21.82
C CYS A 32 -33.30 -11.19 -22.54
N LEU A 33 -32.99 -9.90 -22.49
CA LEU A 33 -31.68 -9.38 -22.89
C LEU A 33 -30.75 -9.34 -21.67
N CYS A 34 -29.77 -10.23 -21.64
CA CYS A 34 -28.84 -10.35 -20.53
C CYS A 34 -27.61 -9.45 -20.70
N PRO A 35 -27.12 -8.81 -19.63
CA PRO A 35 -25.82 -8.16 -19.65
C PRO A 35 -24.70 -9.20 -19.84
N PRO A 36 -23.51 -8.82 -20.34
CA PRO A 36 -22.39 -9.74 -20.59
C PRO A 36 -21.95 -10.58 -19.37
N SER A 37 -22.30 -10.14 -18.16
CA SER A 37 -21.99 -10.80 -16.90
C SER A 37 -23.07 -11.80 -16.43
N SER A 38 -24.13 -12.00 -17.19
CA SER A 38 -25.23 -12.93 -16.89
C SER A 38 -25.66 -13.75 -18.11
N TYR A 39 -26.16 -14.97 -17.88
CA TYR A 39 -26.56 -15.90 -18.93
C TYR A 39 -27.82 -16.70 -18.56
N ASP A 40 -28.32 -17.46 -19.53
CA ASP A 40 -29.56 -18.25 -19.53
C ASP A 40 -30.83 -17.43 -19.83
N ASP A 41 -31.96 -18.13 -20.03
CA ASP A 41 -33.23 -17.63 -20.58
C ASP A 41 -33.90 -16.51 -19.78
N GLN A 42 -33.62 -16.41 -18.48
CA GLN A 42 -34.09 -15.34 -17.59
C GLN A 42 -32.95 -14.52 -16.97
N CYS A 43 -31.73 -14.63 -17.50
CA CYS A 43 -30.52 -14.00 -16.96
C CYS A 43 -30.28 -14.35 -15.48
N GLN A 44 -30.67 -15.56 -15.07
CA GLN A 44 -30.63 -16.00 -13.67
C GLN A 44 -29.21 -16.32 -13.18
N TYR A 45 -28.28 -16.64 -14.09
CA TYR A 45 -26.93 -17.06 -13.72
C TYR A 45 -25.89 -15.99 -14.05
N GLN A 46 -24.87 -15.86 -13.19
CA GLN A 46 -23.74 -14.96 -13.43
C GLN A 46 -22.60 -15.70 -14.14
N ASN A 47 -21.99 -15.06 -15.14
CA ASN A 47 -20.81 -15.56 -15.84
C ASN A 47 -19.52 -15.50 -14.99
N GLN A 48 -19.50 -14.70 -13.91
CA GLN A 48 -18.36 -14.58 -13.01
C GLN A 48 -18.46 -15.59 -11.86
N ARG A 49 -17.79 -16.74 -12.01
CA ARG A 49 -17.73 -17.78 -10.96
C ARG A 49 -16.71 -17.49 -9.85
N VAL A 50 -15.70 -16.66 -10.12
CA VAL A 50 -14.65 -16.29 -9.14
C VAL A 50 -14.41 -14.78 -9.18
N SER A 51 -14.39 -14.16 -8.00
CA SER A 51 -14.00 -12.76 -7.79
C SER A 51 -12.80 -12.73 -6.86
N LEU A 52 -11.69 -12.17 -7.33
CA LEU A 52 -10.43 -12.14 -6.61
C LEU A 52 -10.13 -10.73 -6.10
N THR A 53 -9.94 -10.59 -4.80
CA THR A 53 -9.46 -9.38 -4.14
C THR A 53 -8.09 -9.69 -3.55
N ILE A 54 -7.07 -8.94 -3.97
CA ILE A 54 -5.71 -9.06 -3.44
C ILE A 54 -5.37 -7.77 -2.72
N GLN A 55 -4.90 -7.89 -1.48
CA GLN A 55 -4.24 -6.81 -0.77
C GLN A 55 -2.75 -7.11 -0.72
N PHE A 56 -1.92 -6.21 -1.25
CA PHE A 56 -0.47 -6.34 -1.15
C PHE A 56 0.03 -5.74 0.15
N GLN A 57 0.84 -6.48 0.88
CA GLN A 57 1.62 -5.97 1.99
C GLN A 57 3.05 -5.77 1.52
N THR A 58 3.42 -4.51 1.32
CA THR A 58 4.79 -4.10 0.94
C THR A 58 5.62 -3.84 2.18
N LEU A 59 6.86 -4.32 2.17
CA LEU A 59 7.83 -4.01 3.21
C LEU A 59 8.45 -2.63 2.95
N SER A 60 8.94 -1.96 3.99
CA SER A 60 9.45 -0.57 3.95
C SER A 60 10.57 -0.35 2.92
N ASP A 61 11.37 -1.37 2.65
CA ASP A 61 12.45 -1.39 1.65
C ASP A 61 11.97 -1.42 0.19
N SER A 62 10.66 -1.52 -0.07
CA SER A 62 10.08 -1.63 -1.43
C SER A 62 9.15 -0.48 -1.83
N TRP A 63 9.08 0.61 -1.06
CA TRP A 63 8.09 1.72 -1.23
C TRP A 63 8.22 2.56 -2.51
N SER A 64 9.23 2.31 -3.34
CA SER A 64 9.41 2.92 -4.67
C SER A 64 9.85 1.90 -5.73
N THR A 65 9.76 0.61 -5.42
CA THR A 65 10.12 -0.45 -6.37
C THR A 65 8.95 -0.73 -7.31
N LEU A 66 9.24 -0.80 -8.60
CA LEU A 66 8.28 -1.24 -9.60
C LEU A 66 8.17 -2.76 -9.62
N PHE A 67 6.93 -3.24 -9.57
CA PHE A 67 6.61 -4.66 -9.63
C PHE A 67 5.68 -4.93 -10.81
N ALA A 68 5.97 -5.99 -11.56
CA ALA A 68 4.99 -6.62 -12.43
C ALA A 68 4.42 -7.82 -11.69
N ILE A 69 3.10 -7.86 -11.52
CA ILE A 69 2.42 -8.95 -10.83
C ILE A 69 1.56 -9.69 -11.84
N ILE A 70 1.84 -10.98 -12.01
CA ILE A 70 1.13 -11.85 -12.94
C ILE A 70 0.24 -12.78 -12.12
N VAL A 71 -1.08 -12.64 -12.28
CA VAL A 71 -2.05 -13.50 -11.63
C VAL A 71 -2.63 -14.46 -12.66
N SER A 72 -2.45 -15.76 -12.42
CA SER A 72 -2.94 -16.81 -13.32
C SER A 72 -3.85 -17.78 -12.56
N LEU A 73 -4.95 -18.16 -13.21
CA LEU A 73 -5.82 -19.24 -12.74
C LEU A 73 -5.30 -20.56 -13.33
N ILE A 74 -4.93 -21.50 -12.47
CA ILE A 74 -4.35 -22.78 -12.85
C ILE A 74 -5.40 -23.89 -12.73
N ASN A 75 -5.60 -24.65 -13.80
CA ASN A 75 -6.37 -25.90 -13.77
C ASN A 75 -5.40 -27.09 -13.88
N ASN A 76 -5.47 -28.05 -12.96
CA ASN A 76 -4.61 -29.24 -12.97
C ASN A 76 -4.82 -30.17 -14.18
N SER A 77 -5.90 -29.98 -14.95
CA SER A 77 -6.26 -30.83 -16.10
C SER A 77 -5.84 -30.26 -17.45
N GLU A 78 -5.43 -28.99 -17.53
CA GLU A 78 -4.88 -28.38 -18.75
C GLU A 78 -3.44 -27.95 -18.47
N GLU A 79 -2.49 -28.57 -19.16
CA GLU A 79 -1.04 -28.39 -18.96
C GLU A 79 -0.50 -26.96 -19.22
N ARG A 80 -1.39 -26.02 -19.58
CA ARG A 80 -1.04 -24.65 -19.97
C ARG A 80 -1.03 -23.71 -18.77
N ILE A 81 -0.06 -23.94 -17.89
CA ILE A 81 0.33 -22.98 -16.86
C ILE A 81 1.25 -21.94 -17.50
N ILE A 82 0.92 -20.67 -17.29
CA ILE A 82 1.68 -19.50 -17.75
C ILE A 82 2.85 -19.29 -16.78
N HIS A 83 4.09 -19.23 -17.28
CA HIS A 83 5.30 -19.22 -16.44
C HIS A 83 6.14 -17.98 -16.69
N SER A 84 6.53 -17.29 -15.60
CA SER A 84 7.34 -16.08 -15.70
C SER A 84 8.75 -16.37 -16.20
N TYR A 85 9.18 -15.62 -17.20
CA TYR A 85 10.57 -15.50 -17.65
C TYR A 85 11.11 -14.12 -17.24
N GLU A 86 12.42 -13.95 -17.15
CA GLU A 86 13.02 -12.67 -16.78
C GLU A 86 14.32 -12.38 -17.52
N HIS A 87 14.41 -11.17 -18.10
CA HIS A 87 15.66 -10.55 -18.53
C HIS A 87 15.80 -9.08 -18.09
N SER A 88 14.81 -8.52 -17.38
CA SER A 88 14.85 -7.09 -16.96
C SER A 88 14.18 -6.76 -15.62
N LEU A 89 13.34 -7.63 -15.08
CA LEU A 89 12.84 -7.54 -13.71
C LEU A 89 13.71 -8.44 -12.80
N ILE A 90 13.61 -8.31 -11.48
CA ILE A 90 14.25 -9.24 -10.55
C ILE A 90 13.17 -10.11 -9.91
N TYR A 91 13.27 -11.42 -10.14
CA TYR A 91 12.25 -12.38 -9.74
C TYR A 91 12.26 -12.49 -8.24
N ARG A 92 11.16 -12.10 -7.61
CA ARG A 92 11.03 -12.09 -6.15
C ARG A 92 10.46 -13.37 -5.57
N GLY A 93 9.62 -14.08 -6.31
CA GLY A 93 8.97 -15.28 -5.81
C GLY A 93 7.64 -15.55 -6.51
N SER A 94 7.07 -16.71 -6.21
CA SER A 94 5.78 -17.17 -6.71
C SER A 94 4.96 -17.66 -5.54
N LEU A 95 3.65 -17.42 -5.60
CA LEU A 95 2.71 -17.77 -4.55
C LEU A 95 1.58 -18.62 -5.13
N LEU A 96 1.23 -19.70 -4.43
CA LEU A 96 0.15 -20.61 -4.85
C LEU A 96 -0.97 -20.59 -3.83
N TYR A 97 -2.18 -20.25 -4.26
CA TYR A 97 -3.38 -20.24 -3.42
C TYR A 97 -4.42 -21.23 -3.95
N PRO A 98 -4.76 -22.29 -3.20
CA PRO A 98 -5.73 -23.30 -3.66
C PRO A 98 -7.16 -22.78 -3.58
N ILE A 99 -7.96 -23.08 -4.61
CA ILE A 99 -9.41 -22.82 -4.64
C ILE A 99 -10.13 -24.01 -4.01
N LYS A 100 -10.70 -23.83 -2.82
CA LYS A 100 -11.32 -24.92 -2.05
C LYS A 100 -12.73 -25.29 -2.54
N PHE A 101 -13.49 -24.34 -3.08
CA PHE A 101 -14.90 -24.53 -3.44
C PHE A 101 -15.20 -24.10 -4.89
N PRO A 102 -14.67 -24.80 -5.90
CA PRO A 102 -14.82 -24.42 -7.32
C PRO A 102 -16.26 -24.56 -7.85
N PHE A 103 -17.16 -25.23 -7.12
CA PHE A 103 -18.54 -25.49 -7.50
C PHE A 103 -19.53 -24.39 -7.05
N LEU A 104 -19.10 -23.41 -6.24
CA LEU A 104 -19.98 -22.34 -5.79
C LEU A 104 -20.20 -21.31 -6.92
N PRO A 105 -21.46 -20.87 -7.14
CA PRO A 105 -21.81 -20.01 -8.27
C PRO A 105 -21.15 -18.62 -8.23
N VAL A 106 -20.75 -18.13 -7.04
CA VAL A 106 -19.89 -16.95 -6.87
C VAL A 106 -18.93 -17.22 -5.72
N HIS A 107 -17.67 -17.55 -6.03
CA HIS A 107 -16.62 -17.68 -5.02
C HIS A 107 -15.81 -16.39 -4.94
N ARG A 108 -15.89 -15.69 -3.80
CA ARG A 108 -15.00 -14.57 -3.50
C ARG A 108 -13.73 -15.11 -2.84
N LEU A 109 -12.59 -14.83 -3.45
CA LEU A 109 -11.26 -15.14 -2.94
C LEU A 109 -10.62 -13.84 -2.50
N ALA A 110 -10.27 -13.75 -1.22
CA ALA A 110 -9.59 -12.58 -0.66
C ALA A 110 -8.29 -13.04 -0.01
N TYR A 111 -7.17 -12.52 -0.50
CA TYR A 111 -5.85 -12.88 0.00
C TYR A 111 -5.05 -11.63 0.35
N ILE A 112 -4.38 -11.68 1.49
CA ILE A 112 -3.30 -10.75 1.81
C ILE A 112 -2.02 -11.41 1.32
N VAL A 113 -1.39 -10.75 0.36
CA VAL A 113 -0.19 -11.23 -0.34
C VAL A 113 1.00 -10.40 0.12
N THR A 114 1.95 -11.04 0.78
CA THR A 114 3.22 -10.42 1.17
C THR A 114 4.21 -10.60 0.03
N ILE A 115 4.80 -9.50 -0.46
CA ILE A 115 5.82 -9.56 -1.50
C ILE A 115 7.15 -9.99 -0.86
N PRO A 116 7.80 -11.07 -1.33
CA PRO A 116 9.07 -11.53 -0.78
C PRO A 116 10.19 -10.47 -0.90
N ARG A 117 11.17 -10.51 0.02
CA ARG A 117 12.34 -9.63 -0.03
C ARG A 117 13.31 -10.06 -1.13
N ASN A 118 14.07 -9.10 -1.68
CA ASN A 118 15.10 -9.36 -2.68
C ASN A 118 16.23 -10.28 -2.18
N ASN A 119 16.48 -10.32 -0.87
CA ASN A 119 17.55 -11.10 -0.23
C ASN A 119 17.09 -12.45 0.34
N GLU A 120 15.84 -12.84 0.16
CA GLU A 120 15.42 -14.19 0.54
C GLU A 120 16.03 -15.17 -0.46
N ASN A 121 16.94 -16.03 0.01
CA ASN A 121 17.51 -17.10 -0.79
C ASN A 121 16.38 -17.95 -1.35
N ILE A 122 16.07 -17.77 -2.64
CA ILE A 122 15.09 -18.56 -3.36
C ILE A 122 15.52 -20.02 -3.23
N GLN A 123 14.77 -20.82 -2.46
CA GLN A 123 15.10 -22.21 -2.25
C GLN A 123 14.96 -22.97 -3.59
N ILE A 124 16.09 -23.46 -4.07
CA ILE A 124 16.19 -24.28 -5.29
C ILE A 124 15.85 -25.72 -4.90
N CYS A 125 15.03 -26.39 -5.71
CA CYS A 125 14.63 -27.77 -5.42
C CYS A 125 15.81 -28.75 -5.61
N SER A 126 15.91 -29.76 -4.75
CA SER A 126 16.96 -30.80 -4.82
C SER A 126 16.80 -31.80 -5.98
N ILE A 127 15.62 -31.84 -6.63
CA ILE A 127 15.31 -32.71 -7.78
C ILE A 127 14.62 -31.86 -8.83
N SER A 128 15.21 -31.74 -10.03
CA SER A 128 14.61 -30.97 -11.14
C SER A 128 13.63 -31.83 -11.94
N GLN A 129 12.34 -31.48 -11.88
CA GLN A 129 11.32 -31.95 -12.82
C GLN A 129 11.09 -30.97 -13.98
N CYS A 130 11.79 -29.84 -14.01
CA CYS A 130 11.67 -28.82 -15.05
C CYS A 130 12.70 -29.13 -16.16
N ILE A 131 12.24 -29.44 -17.37
CA ILE A 131 13.15 -29.85 -18.46
C ILE A 131 13.90 -28.64 -19.02
N HIS A 132 13.16 -27.64 -19.49
CA HIS A 132 13.71 -26.40 -20.05
C HIS A 132 13.47 -25.24 -19.11
N GLY A 133 13.94 -25.34 -17.87
CA GLY A 133 13.73 -24.29 -16.88
C GLY A 133 14.37 -24.58 -15.53
N LYS A 134 14.22 -23.62 -14.62
CA LYS A 134 14.71 -23.69 -13.24
C LYS A 134 13.57 -24.06 -12.29
N SER A 135 13.83 -25.01 -11.38
CA SER A 135 12.90 -25.39 -10.32
C SER A 135 13.07 -24.49 -9.09
N ILE A 136 11.96 -23.97 -8.60
CA ILE A 136 11.89 -23.12 -7.41
C ILE A 136 10.64 -23.46 -6.60
N ILE A 137 10.65 -23.18 -5.30
CA ILE A 137 9.54 -23.49 -4.39
C ILE A 137 8.62 -22.28 -4.23
N TYR A 138 7.31 -22.49 -4.14
CA TYR A 138 6.36 -21.41 -3.83
C TYR A 138 6.60 -20.85 -2.42
N SER A 139 6.71 -19.53 -2.30
CA SER A 139 7.10 -18.86 -1.04
C SER A 139 6.09 -19.04 0.09
N ASN A 140 4.80 -19.25 -0.22
CA ASN A 140 3.73 -19.41 0.79
C ASN A 140 3.36 -20.86 1.08
N ASN A 141 3.99 -21.84 0.43
CA ASN A 141 3.58 -23.24 0.52
C ASN A 141 4.63 -24.10 1.26
N PRO A 142 4.32 -24.62 2.45
CA PRO A 142 5.22 -25.51 3.20
C PRO A 142 5.28 -26.95 2.66
N GLN A 143 4.48 -27.32 1.64
CA GLN A 143 4.46 -28.68 1.06
C GLN A 143 5.50 -28.89 -0.06
N ASN A 144 6.43 -27.97 -0.29
CA ASN A 144 7.44 -28.04 -1.35
C ASN A 144 6.86 -28.21 -2.77
N ASP A 145 5.66 -27.67 -3.03
CA ASP A 145 5.15 -27.61 -4.39
C ASP A 145 6.13 -26.83 -5.28
N ILE A 146 6.44 -27.41 -6.43
CA ILE A 146 7.46 -26.91 -7.35
C ILE A 146 6.81 -25.97 -8.36
N PHE A 147 7.44 -24.82 -8.56
CA PHE A 147 7.23 -23.92 -9.68
C PHE A 147 8.41 -24.05 -10.65
N CYS A 148 8.11 -24.20 -11.94
CA CYS A 148 9.11 -24.25 -12.99
C CYS A 148 9.19 -22.92 -13.71
N GLN A 149 10.30 -22.20 -13.53
CA GLN A 149 10.62 -21.01 -14.29
C GLN A 149 11.20 -21.41 -15.65
N CYS A 150 10.40 -21.32 -16.71
CA CYS A 150 10.79 -21.80 -18.03
C CYS A 150 11.75 -20.86 -18.77
N ASN A 151 12.60 -21.48 -19.59
CA ASN A 151 13.47 -20.80 -20.54
C ASN A 151 12.64 -20.21 -21.70
N PRO A 152 13.16 -19.21 -22.44
CA PRO A 152 12.48 -18.63 -23.60
C PRO A 152 12.04 -19.69 -24.61
N GLY A 153 10.81 -19.56 -25.10
CA GLY A 153 10.20 -20.49 -26.06
C GLY A 153 9.61 -21.76 -25.42
N TRP A 154 9.69 -21.93 -24.10
CA TRP A 154 9.12 -23.08 -23.38
C TRP A 154 8.05 -22.66 -22.38
N SER A 155 7.00 -23.47 -22.25
CA SER A 155 5.86 -23.23 -21.37
C SER A 155 5.33 -24.54 -20.79
N GLY A 156 4.28 -24.44 -19.96
CA GLY A 156 3.63 -25.58 -19.33
C GLY A 156 4.32 -26.03 -18.05
N ARG A 157 3.60 -26.77 -17.19
CA ARG A 157 3.98 -27.05 -15.78
C ARG A 157 5.45 -27.47 -15.56
N TYR A 158 6.02 -28.23 -16.49
CA TYR A 158 7.38 -28.76 -16.44
C TYR A 158 8.30 -28.21 -17.56
N CYS A 159 7.91 -27.11 -18.21
CA CYS A 159 8.63 -26.50 -19.33
C CYS A 159 8.82 -27.46 -20.52
N THR A 160 7.77 -28.19 -20.87
CA THR A 160 7.75 -29.22 -21.92
C THR A 160 7.11 -28.74 -23.22
N ILE A 161 6.34 -27.64 -23.18
CA ILE A 161 5.52 -27.18 -24.31
C ILE A 161 6.26 -26.07 -25.06
N PRO A 162 6.73 -26.31 -26.29
CA PRO A 162 7.33 -25.27 -27.09
C PRO A 162 6.27 -24.27 -27.55
N HIS A 163 6.63 -22.99 -27.64
CA HIS A 163 5.76 -21.94 -28.16
C HIS A 163 6.56 -20.82 -28.82
N ASP A 164 5.95 -20.20 -29.82
CA ASP A 164 6.51 -19.04 -30.50
C ASP A 164 5.90 -17.75 -29.93
N CYS A 165 6.78 -16.84 -29.51
CA CYS A 165 6.38 -15.54 -28.98
C CYS A 165 6.35 -14.50 -30.10
N THR A 166 5.24 -13.76 -30.17
CA THR A 166 5.07 -12.63 -31.11
C THR A 166 5.31 -11.26 -30.45
N CYS A 167 5.85 -11.26 -29.23
CA CYS A 167 6.12 -10.04 -28.47
C CYS A 167 7.27 -9.22 -29.08
N SER A 168 7.31 -7.91 -28.79
CA SER A 168 8.43 -7.02 -29.12
C SER A 168 9.76 -7.56 -28.56
N SER A 169 10.87 -7.33 -29.25
CA SER A 169 12.19 -7.89 -28.90
C SER A 169 12.71 -7.45 -27.53
N ASP A 170 12.25 -6.31 -27.02
CA ASP A 170 12.59 -5.72 -25.73
C ASP A 170 11.56 -6.01 -24.62
N SER A 171 10.58 -6.87 -24.91
CA SER A 171 9.54 -7.27 -23.96
C SER A 171 9.74 -8.71 -23.46
N ILE A 172 9.13 -9.03 -22.32
CA ILE A 172 9.23 -10.36 -21.72
C ILE A 172 8.03 -11.19 -22.16
N CYS A 173 8.28 -12.34 -22.79
CA CYS A 173 7.24 -13.30 -23.09
C CYS A 173 7.10 -14.31 -21.94
N ILE A 174 5.89 -14.39 -21.37
CA ILE A 174 5.58 -15.29 -20.23
C ILE A 174 4.97 -16.62 -20.74
N GLY A 175 4.53 -16.66 -21.99
CA GLY A 175 3.94 -17.86 -22.58
C GLY A 175 2.81 -17.53 -23.54
N VAL A 176 1.94 -18.52 -23.74
CA VAL A 176 0.76 -18.41 -24.62
C VAL A 176 -0.52 -18.72 -23.85
N SER A 177 -1.56 -17.94 -24.11
CA SER A 177 -2.91 -18.16 -23.59
C SER A 177 -3.57 -19.41 -24.21
N ALA A 178 -4.71 -19.83 -23.67
CA ALA A 178 -5.51 -20.94 -24.21
C ALA A 178 -5.85 -20.78 -25.71
N HIS A 179 -5.95 -19.54 -26.20
CA HIS A 179 -6.24 -19.20 -27.59
C HIS A 179 -4.99 -19.01 -28.47
N ASN A 180 -3.83 -19.50 -28.02
CA ASN A 180 -2.56 -19.40 -28.74
C ASN A 180 -2.07 -17.96 -28.98
N ARG A 181 -2.47 -17.03 -28.11
CA ARG A 181 -1.96 -15.64 -28.12
C ARG A 181 -0.82 -15.51 -27.12
N SER A 182 0.30 -14.94 -27.55
CA SER A 182 1.44 -14.63 -26.67
C SER A 182 1.04 -13.66 -25.56
N ILE A 183 1.59 -13.87 -24.37
CA ILE A 183 1.40 -13.03 -23.19
C ILE A 183 2.70 -12.28 -22.97
N CYS A 184 2.66 -10.97 -23.22
CA CYS A 184 3.84 -10.11 -23.22
C CYS A 184 3.79 -9.13 -22.04
N VAL A 185 4.86 -9.06 -21.24
CA VAL A 185 5.08 -7.96 -20.29
C VAL A 185 5.84 -6.87 -21.02
N CYS A 186 5.19 -5.74 -21.19
CA CYS A 186 5.77 -4.62 -21.89
C CYS A 186 6.77 -3.87 -21.02
N PRO A 187 7.88 -3.39 -21.61
CA PRO A 187 8.75 -2.45 -20.93
C PRO A 187 7.97 -1.17 -20.61
N ILE A 188 8.51 -0.38 -19.68
CA ILE A 188 7.97 0.93 -19.32
C ILE A 188 7.85 1.77 -20.61
N HIS A 189 6.71 2.45 -20.80
CA HIS A 189 6.35 3.23 -21.99
C HIS A 189 5.95 2.44 -23.24
N LYS A 190 5.76 1.12 -23.17
CA LYS A 190 5.12 0.35 -24.23
C LYS A 190 3.86 -0.35 -23.76
N PHE A 191 2.94 -0.56 -24.68
CA PHE A 191 1.66 -1.20 -24.40
C PHE A 191 1.13 -1.98 -25.61
N GLY A 192 -0.03 -2.59 -25.42
CA GLY A 192 -0.68 -3.45 -26.42
C GLY A 192 -0.22 -4.91 -26.30
N TYR A 193 -0.97 -5.80 -26.96
CA TYR A 193 -0.83 -7.25 -26.81
C TYR A 193 0.55 -7.81 -27.20
N GLN A 194 1.29 -7.11 -28.07
CA GLN A 194 2.66 -7.44 -28.48
C GLN A 194 3.71 -6.46 -27.97
N CYS A 195 3.33 -5.45 -27.18
CA CYS A 195 4.24 -4.39 -26.73
C CYS A 195 4.91 -3.62 -27.89
N LEU A 196 4.19 -3.45 -29.01
CA LEU A 196 4.66 -2.69 -30.18
C LEU A 196 4.19 -1.23 -30.15
N LEU A 197 3.19 -0.90 -29.33
CA LEU A 197 2.69 0.46 -29.18
C LEU A 197 3.53 1.19 -28.13
N VAL A 198 3.83 2.46 -28.38
CA VAL A 198 4.65 3.30 -27.49
C VAL A 198 3.79 4.40 -26.92
N ASP A 199 3.90 4.62 -25.62
CA ASP A 199 3.28 5.73 -24.93
C ASP A 199 4.18 6.96 -25.01
N THR A 200 3.67 8.03 -25.62
CA THR A 200 4.39 9.28 -25.81
C THR A 200 4.17 10.29 -24.67
N ILE A 201 3.29 10.02 -23.70
CA ILE A 201 2.92 10.96 -22.62
C ILE A 201 4.15 11.35 -21.79
N CYS A 202 4.99 10.38 -21.45
CA CYS A 202 6.25 10.62 -20.74
C CYS A 202 7.40 11.11 -21.64
N GLN A 203 7.18 11.21 -22.96
CA GLN A 203 8.17 11.65 -23.96
C GLN A 203 7.88 13.04 -24.53
N LEU A 204 6.74 13.64 -24.18
CA LEU A 204 6.19 14.76 -24.95
C LEU A 204 6.87 16.12 -24.73
N ASN A 205 7.81 16.30 -23.80
CA ASN A 205 8.51 17.58 -23.64
C ASN A 205 9.97 17.40 -23.20
N ASN A 206 10.85 18.24 -23.76
CA ASN A 206 12.27 18.40 -23.39
C ASN A 206 12.51 18.91 -21.95
N ASN A 207 11.49 18.88 -21.08
CA ASN A 207 11.57 18.97 -19.63
C ASN A 207 10.79 17.76 -19.12
N SER A 208 11.47 16.83 -18.45
CA SER A 208 10.87 15.60 -17.91
C SER A 208 9.54 15.90 -17.21
N THR A 209 8.48 15.18 -17.58
CA THR A 209 7.12 15.39 -17.03
C THR A 209 7.13 15.38 -15.50
N CYS A 210 8.05 14.62 -14.92
CA CYS A 210 8.42 14.63 -13.51
C CYS A 210 9.68 15.47 -13.30
N LEU A 211 9.65 16.39 -12.34
CA LEU A 211 10.77 17.26 -12.00
C LEU A 211 11.82 16.54 -11.14
N ASN A 212 12.96 17.18 -10.92
CA ASN A 212 14.02 16.74 -10.01
C ASN A 212 14.53 15.31 -10.24
N GLY A 213 14.49 14.82 -11.48
CA GLY A 213 14.90 13.45 -11.83
C GLY A 213 13.88 12.38 -11.49
N GLY A 214 12.60 12.76 -11.27
CA GLY A 214 11.49 11.83 -11.11
C GLY A 214 11.29 10.94 -12.34
N GLN A 215 10.92 9.68 -12.08
CA GLN A 215 10.62 8.71 -13.12
C GLN A 215 9.13 8.79 -13.49
N CYS A 216 8.84 9.13 -14.74
CA CYS A 216 7.48 9.20 -15.27
C CYS A 216 6.98 7.79 -15.63
N ILE A 217 5.73 7.49 -15.23
CA ILE A 217 5.07 6.22 -15.53
C ILE A 217 3.70 6.53 -16.14
N PRO A 218 3.44 6.10 -17.38
CA PRO A 218 2.13 6.27 -17.99
C PRO A 218 1.09 5.38 -17.28
N ILE A 219 -0.15 5.88 -17.19
CA ILE A 219 -1.29 5.13 -16.66
C ILE A 219 -2.26 4.86 -17.82
N ASP A 220 -2.74 3.63 -17.90
CA ASP A 220 -3.67 3.21 -18.96
C ASP A 220 -4.98 4.03 -18.90
N GLU A 221 -5.43 4.54 -20.06
CA GLU A 221 -6.51 5.53 -20.17
C GLU A 221 -7.88 5.02 -19.67
N TYR A 222 -8.03 3.71 -19.48
CA TYR A 222 -9.29 3.08 -19.08
C TYR A 222 -9.66 3.24 -17.59
N MET A 223 -8.75 3.73 -16.74
CA MET A 223 -8.99 3.81 -15.28
C MET A 223 -9.10 5.22 -14.68
N SER A 224 -8.71 6.30 -15.39
CA SER A 224 -8.71 7.64 -14.79
C SER A 224 -9.00 8.75 -15.80
N TRP A 225 -10.05 9.54 -15.57
CA TRP A 225 -10.49 10.60 -16.48
C TRP A 225 -9.60 11.88 -16.43
N ASN A 226 -8.72 12.02 -15.43
CA ASN A 226 -8.02 13.28 -15.15
C ASN A 226 -6.48 13.21 -15.10
N GLN A 227 -5.88 12.04 -14.87
CA GLN A 227 -4.42 11.88 -14.81
C GLN A 227 -3.98 10.72 -15.70
N LYS A 228 -3.10 11.02 -16.66
CA LYS A 228 -2.59 10.05 -17.64
C LYS A 228 -1.20 9.48 -17.30
N PHE A 229 -0.59 9.97 -16.22
CA PHE A 229 0.73 9.52 -15.76
C PHE A 229 0.87 9.74 -14.25
N THR A 230 1.83 9.03 -13.64
CA THR A 230 2.29 9.19 -12.25
C THR A 230 3.80 9.38 -12.23
N CYS A 231 4.30 10.16 -11.27
CA CYS A 231 5.73 10.33 -11.02
C CYS A 231 6.20 9.51 -9.81
N ILE A 232 7.27 8.74 -9.98
CA ILE A 232 8.04 8.19 -8.86
C ILE A 232 9.16 9.17 -8.53
N CYS A 233 9.09 9.75 -7.34
CA CYS A 233 10.05 10.76 -6.92
C CYS A 233 11.31 10.14 -6.32
N PRO A 234 12.50 10.68 -6.65
CA PRO A 234 13.73 10.25 -6.02
C PRO A 234 13.76 10.73 -4.57
N LYS A 235 14.65 10.13 -3.78
CA LYS A 235 14.83 10.48 -2.37
C LYS A 235 15.09 11.97 -2.20
N GLY A 236 14.38 12.60 -1.26
CA GLY A 236 14.50 14.03 -1.00
C GLY A 236 13.50 14.89 -1.79
N TYR A 237 12.61 14.29 -2.57
CA TYR A 237 11.58 14.99 -3.32
C TYR A 237 10.22 14.30 -3.22
N THR A 238 9.16 15.10 -3.18
CA THR A 238 7.76 14.69 -3.09
C THR A 238 6.87 15.60 -3.96
N GLY A 239 5.57 15.28 -4.02
CA GLY A 239 4.60 15.98 -4.86
C GLY A 239 4.25 15.19 -6.13
N ASP A 240 3.17 15.59 -6.79
CA ASP A 240 2.62 14.86 -7.95
C ASP A 240 3.60 14.83 -9.13
N LEU A 241 4.45 15.86 -9.23
CA LEU A 241 5.49 16.01 -10.24
C LEU A 241 6.89 16.02 -9.61
N CYS A 242 7.04 15.57 -8.35
CA CYS A 242 8.30 15.63 -7.61
C CYS A 242 8.83 17.07 -7.46
N GLU A 243 7.94 18.05 -7.42
CA GLU A 243 8.25 19.48 -7.39
C GLU A 243 8.68 19.98 -6.00
N LYS A 244 8.33 19.25 -4.94
CA LYS A 244 8.58 19.64 -3.55
C LYS A 244 9.86 18.97 -3.06
N VAL A 245 10.73 19.74 -2.42
CA VAL A 245 11.89 19.16 -1.71
C VAL A 245 11.42 18.71 -0.32
N ASP A 246 11.77 17.49 0.06
CA ASP A 246 11.42 16.90 1.34
C ASP A 246 11.99 17.70 2.51
N ASN A 247 11.24 17.74 3.61
CA ASN A 247 11.71 18.33 4.85
C ASN A 247 12.73 17.39 5.48
N LYS A 248 13.89 17.93 5.88
CA LYS A 248 14.95 17.15 6.52
C LYS A 248 15.05 17.53 7.99
N ILE A 249 14.97 16.53 8.87
CA ILE A 249 15.17 16.72 10.31
C ILE A 249 16.50 16.06 10.71
N ILE A 250 17.44 16.84 11.24
CA ILE A 250 18.75 16.36 11.70
C ILE A 250 18.80 16.47 13.21
N LEU A 251 18.50 15.39 13.92
CA LEU A 251 18.51 15.35 15.38
C LEU A 251 19.95 15.20 15.88
N SER A 252 20.42 16.16 16.68
CA SER A 252 21.71 16.10 17.37
C SER A 252 21.50 16.00 18.87
N PHE A 253 22.26 15.15 19.56
CA PHE A 253 22.10 14.91 20.99
C PHE A 253 23.34 15.37 21.75
N LYS A 254 23.14 16.09 22.86
CA LYS A 254 24.25 16.33 23.79
C LYS A 254 24.69 15.01 24.45
N LYS A 255 25.99 14.89 24.69
CA LYS A 255 26.70 13.68 25.15
C LYS A 255 26.06 13.00 26.38
N ASP A 256 25.38 13.78 27.21
CA ASP A 256 24.79 13.31 28.48
C ASP A 256 23.44 12.58 28.32
N ILE A 257 22.85 12.55 27.12
CA ILE A 257 21.52 11.94 26.85
C ILE A 257 21.66 10.51 26.32
N ILE A 258 22.78 10.17 25.67
CA ILE A 258 22.93 8.93 24.90
C ILE A 258 23.53 7.83 25.78
N SER A 259 22.67 7.15 26.53
CA SER A 259 23.00 5.85 27.17
C SER A 259 22.03 4.73 26.80
N SER A 260 21.11 4.97 25.85
CA SER A 260 20.04 4.04 25.51
C SER A 260 20.29 3.26 24.21
N PRO A 261 19.94 1.97 24.16
CA PRO A 261 20.15 1.11 22.99
C PRO A 261 19.14 1.36 21.85
N SER A 262 18.02 2.03 22.14
CA SER A 262 16.99 2.38 21.15
C SER A 262 16.36 3.73 21.48
N ILE A 263 15.91 4.41 20.44
CA ILE A 263 15.23 5.71 20.50
C ILE A 263 14.00 5.60 19.59
N PHE A 264 12.86 6.11 20.04
CA PHE A 264 11.66 6.25 19.21
C PHE A 264 11.38 7.72 18.94
N ILE A 265 11.00 8.05 17.71
CA ILE A 265 10.66 9.41 17.31
C ILE A 265 9.16 9.45 17.00
N HIS A 266 8.44 10.27 17.75
CA HIS A 266 7.00 10.44 17.63
C HIS A 266 6.70 11.73 16.86
N PHE A 267 6.22 11.58 15.63
CA PHE A 267 5.74 12.69 14.79
C PHE A 267 4.25 12.89 15.01
N ILE A 268 3.87 14.10 15.45
CA ILE A 268 2.48 14.44 15.72
C ILE A 268 2.11 15.63 14.85
N GLU A 269 1.11 15.43 13.99
CA GLU A 269 0.52 16.47 13.16
C GLU A 269 -0.73 17.02 13.86
N VAL A 270 -0.72 18.33 14.13
CA VAL A 270 -1.90 19.02 14.66
C VAL A 270 -2.52 19.83 13.53
N ILE A 271 -3.76 19.47 13.18
CA ILE A 271 -4.54 20.15 12.15
C ILE A 271 -5.41 21.21 12.82
N SER A 272 -5.03 22.48 12.73
CA SER A 272 -5.87 23.61 13.18
C SER A 272 -6.12 24.56 12.01
N ASP A 273 -7.39 24.87 11.71
CA ASP A 273 -7.83 25.95 10.81
C ASP A 273 -6.91 26.19 9.60
N SER A 274 -6.74 25.15 8.78
CA SER A 274 -6.05 25.11 7.47
C SER A 274 -4.51 25.07 7.44
N ARG A 275 -3.80 25.02 8.56
CA ARG A 275 -2.33 24.80 8.56
C ARG A 275 -1.90 23.69 9.50
N PRO A 276 -1.26 22.62 9.01
CA PRO A 276 -0.66 21.63 9.88
C PRO A 276 0.58 22.24 10.54
N PHE A 277 0.80 21.87 11.79
CA PHE A 277 2.01 22.21 12.51
C PHE A 277 2.52 20.95 13.22
N HIS A 278 3.84 20.75 13.22
CA HIS A 278 4.43 19.47 13.61
C HIS A 278 5.05 19.56 15.00
N LEU A 279 4.76 18.56 15.82
CA LEU A 279 5.40 18.29 17.09
C LEU A 279 6.25 17.03 16.95
N VAL A 280 7.48 17.07 17.42
CA VAL A 280 8.36 15.90 17.44
C VAL A 280 8.81 15.64 18.86
N PHE A 281 8.44 14.45 19.38
CA PHE A 281 8.93 13.95 20.66
C PHE A 281 9.91 12.81 20.43
N ILE A 282 10.91 12.74 21.30
CA ILE A 282 11.89 11.66 21.31
C ILE A 282 11.70 10.87 22.58
N GLU A 283 11.34 9.61 22.43
CA GLU A 283 11.26 8.64 23.51
C GLU A 283 12.58 7.88 23.62
N VAL A 284 13.10 7.84 24.84
CA VAL A 284 14.33 7.17 25.23
C VAL A 284 13.98 6.06 26.24
N TYR A 285 14.97 5.30 26.74
CA TYR A 285 14.75 4.19 27.67
C TYR A 285 13.79 4.55 28.84
N ASN A 286 12.93 3.61 29.23
CA ASN A 286 11.91 3.76 30.28
C ASN A 286 10.87 4.87 30.04
N LYS A 287 10.41 5.08 28.80
CA LYS A 287 9.32 6.04 28.50
C LYS A 287 9.67 7.46 28.94
N ILE A 288 10.93 7.84 28.78
CA ILE A 288 11.40 9.22 29.03
C ILE A 288 11.28 9.99 27.72
N TYR A 289 10.51 11.09 27.74
CA TYR A 289 10.25 11.90 26.55
C TYR A 289 11.04 13.21 26.56
N TYR A 290 11.54 13.60 25.39
CA TYR A 290 12.15 14.89 25.12
C TYR A 290 11.35 15.60 24.04
N LEU A 291 11.06 16.87 24.24
CA LEU A 291 10.43 17.71 23.22
C LEU A 291 11.51 18.25 22.27
N ALA A 292 11.55 17.73 21.04
CA ALA A 292 12.60 18.07 20.08
C ALA A 292 12.22 19.27 19.21
N ILE A 293 10.97 19.32 18.72
CA ILE A 293 10.52 20.34 17.76
C ILE A 293 9.09 20.77 18.08
N ILE A 294 8.86 22.09 18.09
CA ILE A 294 7.55 22.70 17.93
C ILE A 294 7.61 23.61 16.72
N GLN A 295 7.12 23.16 15.57
CA GLN A 295 7.09 23.97 14.36
C GLN A 295 5.68 24.54 14.19
N LYS A 296 5.47 25.80 14.59
CA LYS A 296 4.16 26.48 14.50
C LYS A 296 3.78 26.91 13.09
N ASN A 297 4.77 27.29 12.28
CA ASN A 297 4.58 27.65 10.89
C ASN A 297 5.24 26.60 10.02
N TYR A 298 4.45 25.89 9.22
CA TYR A 298 4.97 25.01 8.20
C TYR A 298 5.65 25.83 7.09
N SER A 299 6.94 25.58 6.89
CA SER A 299 7.73 26.11 5.78
C SER A 299 8.21 24.92 4.96
N GLN A 300 7.73 24.81 3.72
CA GLN A 300 8.16 23.77 2.79
C GLN A 300 9.68 23.81 2.61
N SER A 301 10.30 22.63 2.51
CA SER A 301 11.71 22.47 2.16
C SER A 301 12.69 23.06 3.16
N THR A 302 12.37 22.95 4.46
CA THR A 302 13.27 23.41 5.53
C THR A 302 14.06 22.25 6.14
N THR A 303 15.36 22.48 6.33
CA THR A 303 16.20 21.59 7.15
C THR A 303 16.15 22.07 8.59
N ILE A 304 15.58 21.27 9.48
CA ILE A 304 15.47 21.57 10.91
C ILE A 304 16.50 20.71 11.65
N ALA A 305 17.49 21.33 12.27
CA ALA A 305 18.57 20.63 12.97
C ALA A 305 18.57 20.93 14.47
N PRO A 306 17.61 20.38 15.26
CA PRO A 306 17.56 20.66 16.69
C PRO A 306 18.68 19.91 17.42
N THR A 307 19.28 20.56 18.42
CA THR A 307 20.19 19.91 19.36
C THR A 307 19.48 19.70 20.69
N ILE A 308 19.17 18.44 21.02
CA ILE A 308 18.42 18.06 22.22
C ILE A 308 19.35 18.12 23.44
N LYS A 309 18.86 18.76 24.49
CA LYS A 309 19.54 19.00 25.76
C LYS A 309 18.76 18.34 26.91
N PRO A 310 19.40 18.07 28.06
CA PRO A 310 18.71 17.55 29.24
C PRO A 310 17.55 18.45 29.72
N SER A 311 17.62 19.75 29.44
CA SER A 311 16.55 20.73 29.73
C SER A 311 15.27 20.49 28.93
N ASP A 312 15.35 19.76 27.81
CA ASP A 312 14.24 19.54 26.90
C ASP A 312 13.41 18.30 27.30
N ARG A 313 13.80 17.63 28.39
CA ARG A 313 13.08 16.50 28.99
C ARG A 313 11.71 16.94 29.48
N CYS A 314 10.67 16.27 29.03
CA CYS A 314 9.35 16.37 29.62
C CYS A 314 9.35 15.66 30.98
N GLN A 315 8.84 16.31 32.02
CA GLN A 315 8.78 15.73 33.37
C GLN A 315 7.53 14.86 33.53
N HIS A 316 7.61 13.77 34.29
CA HIS A 316 6.42 13.00 34.63
C HIS A 316 5.59 13.75 35.68
N VAL A 317 4.26 13.64 35.64
CA VAL A 317 3.35 14.33 36.56
C VAL A 317 3.64 14.03 38.04
N ASN A 318 4.09 12.81 38.34
CA ASN A 318 4.49 12.39 39.68
C ASN A 318 5.76 13.12 40.19
N GLU A 319 6.59 13.66 39.30
CA GLU A 319 7.76 14.49 39.67
C GLU A 319 7.35 15.95 39.96
N LEU A 320 6.18 16.38 39.46
CA LEU A 320 5.71 17.77 39.52
C LEU A 320 4.77 18.05 40.70
N PHE A 321 4.11 17.03 41.22
CA PHE A 321 3.13 17.16 42.29
C PHE A 321 3.49 16.29 43.50
N HIS A 322 3.07 16.74 44.68
CA HIS A 322 3.20 15.96 45.92
C HIS A 322 2.31 14.70 45.91
N GLU A 323 2.63 13.74 46.78
CA GLU A 323 1.94 12.45 46.89
C GLU A 323 0.41 12.55 47.03
N SER A 324 -0.09 13.58 47.72
CA SER A 324 -1.54 13.81 47.90
C SER A 324 -2.28 14.08 46.59
N PHE A 325 -1.60 14.62 45.58
CA PHE A 325 -2.17 14.84 44.25
C PHE A 325 -2.30 13.53 43.49
N ILE A 326 -1.29 12.66 43.57
CA ILE A 326 -1.23 11.37 42.85
C ILE A 326 -2.38 10.44 43.25
N GLN A 327 -2.86 10.57 44.50
CA GLN A 327 -3.97 9.79 45.03
C GLN A 327 -5.36 10.26 44.55
N MET A 328 -5.46 11.41 43.86
CA MET A 328 -6.74 11.90 43.38
C MET A 328 -7.21 11.12 42.13
N HIS A 329 -8.51 11.16 41.87
CA HIS A 329 -9.06 10.56 40.66
C HIS A 329 -8.58 11.34 39.43
N CYS A 330 -8.24 10.65 38.33
CA CYS A 330 -7.69 11.24 37.10
C CYS A 330 -8.50 12.44 36.55
N LEU A 331 -9.84 12.36 36.57
CA LEU A 331 -10.72 13.48 36.19
C LEU A 331 -10.49 14.79 36.97
N ARG A 332 -9.95 14.71 38.20
CA ARG A 332 -9.57 15.90 38.99
C ARG A 332 -8.18 16.40 38.62
N HIS A 333 -7.28 15.53 38.15
CA HIS A 333 -5.92 15.92 37.77
C HIS A 333 -5.93 16.95 36.63
N ILE A 334 -6.78 16.74 35.62
CA ILE A 334 -6.90 17.62 34.44
C ILE A 334 -7.15 19.08 34.84
N LYS A 335 -7.91 19.33 35.91
CA LYS A 335 -8.19 20.70 36.39
C LYS A 335 -6.96 21.42 36.93
N TYR A 336 -5.92 20.69 37.31
CA TYR A 336 -4.70 21.21 37.90
C TYR A 336 -3.51 21.18 36.95
N TYR A 337 -3.66 20.68 35.72
CA TYR A 337 -2.58 20.58 34.74
C TYR A 337 -2.02 21.93 34.29
N HIS A 338 -2.71 23.03 34.55
CA HIS A 338 -2.14 24.37 34.39
C HIS A 338 -1.14 24.74 35.49
N LEU A 339 -1.27 24.20 36.71
CA LEU A 339 -0.44 24.58 37.86
C LEU A 339 1.06 24.33 37.66
N PRO A 340 1.54 23.19 37.10
CA PRO A 340 2.96 22.96 36.87
C PRO A 340 3.57 24.01 35.93
N CYS A 341 2.83 24.40 34.89
CA CYS A 341 3.26 25.46 33.98
C CYS A 341 3.31 26.84 34.66
N GLN A 342 2.47 27.08 35.69
CA GLN A 342 2.40 28.36 36.41
C GLN A 342 3.37 28.47 37.58
N ARG A 343 3.62 27.37 38.30
CA ARG A 343 4.36 27.34 39.57
C ARG A 343 5.87 27.20 39.37
N ASN A 344 6.31 26.50 38.32
CA ASN A 344 7.74 26.26 38.12
C ASN A 344 8.46 27.53 37.64
N SER A 345 9.50 27.93 38.40
CA SER A 345 10.49 28.94 38.03
C SER A 345 11.41 28.46 36.89
N SER A 346 11.39 27.17 36.58
CA SER A 346 12.01 26.58 35.40
C SER A 346 11.10 26.73 34.19
N ASN A 347 11.68 26.99 33.02
CA ASN A 347 10.99 27.05 31.74
C ASN A 347 10.44 25.68 31.29
N LEU A 348 9.59 25.02 32.10
CA LEU A 348 9.00 23.70 31.82
C LEU A 348 8.26 23.75 30.48
N ALA A 349 8.79 23.09 29.46
CA ALA A 349 8.22 23.11 28.12
C ALA A 349 7.06 22.10 27.97
N CYS A 350 7.20 20.94 28.60
CA CYS A 350 6.27 19.83 28.50
C CYS A 350 6.30 18.94 29.74
N PHE A 351 5.22 18.18 29.94
CA PHE A 351 5.12 17.12 30.94
C PHE A 351 4.15 16.05 30.45
N TYR A 352 4.11 14.89 31.12
CA TYR A 352 3.25 13.78 30.72
C TYR A 352 2.79 12.98 31.94
N ASP A 353 1.71 12.22 31.75
CA ASP A 353 1.23 11.22 32.70
C ASP A 353 1.18 9.83 32.03
N ASN A 354 0.30 8.94 32.48
CA ASN A 354 0.17 7.60 31.93
C ASN A 354 -0.66 7.52 30.64
N VAL A 355 -1.39 8.56 30.26
CA VAL A 355 -2.37 8.57 29.15
C VAL A 355 -2.30 9.81 28.26
N SER A 356 -1.62 10.87 28.68
CA SER A 356 -1.59 12.16 28.01
C SER A 356 -0.20 12.80 28.05
N ILE A 357 0.10 13.56 27.00
CA ILE A 357 1.24 14.47 26.95
C ILE A 357 0.73 15.91 26.92
N CYS A 358 1.40 16.79 27.65
CA CYS A 358 1.04 18.18 27.83
C CYS A 358 2.17 19.13 27.42
N LEU A 359 1.81 20.23 26.76
CA LEU A 359 2.70 21.33 26.39
C LEU A 359 2.35 22.58 27.20
N CYS A 360 3.36 23.22 27.78
CA CYS A 360 3.20 24.51 28.46
C CYS A 360 3.38 25.65 27.45
N TYR A 361 2.41 26.57 27.38
CA TYR A 361 2.46 27.74 26.50
C TYR A 361 2.03 29.01 27.23
N ASN A 362 2.48 30.16 26.73
CA ASN A 362 2.12 31.46 27.29
C ASN A 362 0.81 31.95 26.68
N TYR A 363 -0.15 32.32 27.52
CA TYR A 363 -1.42 32.93 27.15
C TYR A 363 -1.63 34.23 27.95
N GLY A 364 -1.37 35.36 27.30
CA GLY A 364 -1.36 36.66 27.96
C GLY A 364 -0.32 36.71 29.09
N LYS A 365 -0.77 36.95 30.33
CA LYS A 365 0.08 36.98 31.54
C LYS A 365 0.16 35.64 32.28
N GLN A 366 -0.52 34.62 31.79
CA GLN A 366 -0.57 33.30 32.42
C GLN A 366 0.12 32.27 31.54
N ARG A 367 0.68 31.25 32.16
CA ARG A 367 1.21 30.08 31.45
C ARG A 367 0.24 28.93 31.65
N LEU A 368 -0.25 28.37 30.55
CA LEU A 368 -1.27 27.32 30.55
C LEU A 368 -0.67 26.03 29.99
N ALA A 369 -1.36 24.93 30.25
CA ALA A 369 -1.05 23.62 29.68
C ALA A 369 -2.07 23.28 28.60
N ASN A 370 -1.60 22.73 27.49
CA ASN A 370 -2.44 22.11 26.47
C ASN A 370 -2.07 20.63 26.39
N CYS A 371 -3.03 19.75 26.64
CA CYS A 371 -2.80 18.31 26.76
C CYS A 371 -3.60 17.57 25.71
N PHE A 372 -3.03 16.47 25.21
CA PHE A 372 -3.67 15.56 24.28
C PHE A 372 -3.42 14.13 24.73
N ASP A 373 -4.36 13.24 24.43
CA ASP A 373 -4.22 11.81 24.70
C ASP A 373 -3.08 11.23 23.88
N PHE A 374 -2.23 10.45 24.53
CA PHE A 374 -1.04 9.86 23.93
C PHE A 374 -0.92 8.41 24.39
N ASN A 375 -1.02 7.50 23.43
CA ASN A 375 -0.82 6.08 23.70
C ASN A 375 0.67 5.78 23.81
N HIS A 376 1.18 5.77 25.04
CA HIS A 376 2.59 5.49 25.32
C HIS A 376 3.04 4.11 24.84
N ASP A 377 2.15 3.14 24.66
CA ASP A 377 2.49 1.79 24.20
C ASP A 377 2.45 1.65 22.68
N MET A 378 1.97 2.67 21.97
CA MET A 378 1.98 2.70 20.51
C MET A 378 3.43 2.77 20.02
N LYS A 379 3.94 1.60 19.64
CA LYS A 379 5.22 1.45 18.96
C LYS A 379 4.93 1.13 17.51
N SER A 380 4.94 2.16 16.68
CA SER A 380 5.10 1.96 15.25
C SER A 380 6.55 1.57 15.03
N ASP A 381 6.82 0.29 14.80
CA ASP A 381 8.11 -0.10 14.26
C ASP A 381 8.18 0.31 12.78
N CYS A 382 9.38 0.42 12.24
CA CYS A 382 9.62 0.65 10.81
C CYS A 382 9.09 -0.52 9.93
N LEU A 383 8.45 -1.53 10.53
CA LEU A 383 7.83 -2.69 9.89
C LEU A 383 6.30 -2.55 9.78
N GLY A 384 5.73 -1.43 10.24
CA GLY A 384 4.28 -1.19 10.28
C GLY A 384 3.74 -0.05 9.39
N GLN A 385 4.48 0.44 8.38
CA GLN A 385 4.11 1.56 7.45
C GLN A 385 4.62 2.97 7.83
N SER A 386 5.85 3.12 8.30
CA SER A 386 6.49 4.43 8.52
C SER A 386 7.87 4.54 7.87
N VAL A 387 8.13 5.71 7.28
CA VAL A 387 9.24 6.09 6.41
C VAL A 387 10.52 6.31 7.22
N CYS A 388 11.26 5.24 7.52
CA CYS A 388 12.63 5.37 8.00
C CYS A 388 13.61 4.80 6.96
N GLU A 389 14.54 5.63 6.51
CA GLU A 389 15.62 5.25 5.61
C GLU A 389 16.98 5.47 6.30
N ASN A 390 17.95 4.58 6.03
CA ASN A 390 19.33 4.49 6.59
C ASN A 390 19.45 3.81 7.97
N ASP A 391 19.25 2.48 8.03
CA ASP A 391 19.52 1.62 9.20
C ASP A 391 18.78 1.95 10.51
N GLY A 392 17.66 2.69 10.44
CA GLY A 392 16.84 2.97 11.62
C GLY A 392 15.69 3.91 11.35
#